data_AF-A0A662RT09-F1
#
_entry.id   AF-A0A662RT09-F1
#
_cell.length_a   1.000
_cell.length_b   1.000
_cell.length_c   1.000
_cell.angle_alpha   90.00
_cell.angle_beta   90.00
_cell.angle_gamma   90.00
#
_symmetry.space_group_name_H-M   'P 1'
#
loop_
_entity.id
_entity.type
_entity.pdbx_description
1 polymer ?
#
loop_
_entity_poly.entity_id
_entity_poly.type
_entity_poly.pdbx_seq_one_letter_code
_entity_poly.pdbx_strand_id
1 'polypeptide(L)'
;MSRVFEIAPPEKVGILAIAHGSTSESWCAPIRDAVENVSWQYPIELGFLEKVPNETINIAVDKLDEENVTKIIAVPMFISSSSGHIAEIEYILGLRDTPPEGEEGLVQVNTTAEIVLTSAMDNHSLIAQILTDRATEWCVNATNETVVIVAHGTSTNETQFAGWNATLASLAGKVKLMLRHSKNVSIEDVRYSFVKVNATLHPELEVRTVVEDVSTTSYPIVVPLFISEGYYTNKKIPKLLKNLSYAYPEKGKRALTPHDNVPNWIEVTAYKEFTEEFGYPTLQIYDGEELLDITIEDVGKYHGEGEIEICPCVACAFRSTLRAFSEEELWGGVPHRGDMKIISAHPSDGHRMTFEYILNSTDDVVIQSPTDIINITADNYVYTFINKTTNESITLRVKESIFPERFFELRTKKKLGTATPEEKKALKLLWGKLKEKAMYKPLDRVFEEV
;
A
#
# COMPACT_ATOMS: atom_id res chain seq x y z
N MET A 1 10.05 -29.29 12.96
CA MET A 1 10.97 -29.59 11.84
C MET A 1 10.11 -29.84 10.63
N SER A 2 9.71 -28.76 9.96
CA SER A 2 8.87 -28.75 8.76
C SER A 2 9.73 -29.17 7.57
N ARG A 3 9.34 -30.25 6.90
CA ARG A 3 9.78 -30.46 5.52
C ARG A 3 8.83 -29.67 4.64
N VAL A 4 9.10 -28.37 4.55
CA VAL A 4 8.67 -27.57 3.40
C VAL A 4 9.15 -28.34 2.17
N PHE A 5 8.29 -28.51 1.18
CA PHE A 5 8.70 -28.89 -0.16
C PHE A 5 9.67 -27.81 -0.69
N GLU A 6 10.95 -27.85 -0.28
CA GLU A 6 12.02 -27.08 -0.90
C GLU A 6 12.36 -27.75 -2.23
N ILE A 7 11.50 -27.52 -3.22
CA ILE A 7 12.05 -27.00 -4.46
C ILE A 7 12.15 -25.51 -4.14
N ALA A 8 13.32 -25.03 -3.70
CA ALA A 8 13.57 -23.60 -3.68
C ALA A 8 13.12 -23.08 -5.05
N PRO A 9 12.27 -22.03 -5.13
CA PRO A 9 11.97 -21.45 -6.43
C PRO A 9 13.30 -21.24 -7.15
N PRO A 10 13.40 -21.51 -8.46
CA PRO A 10 14.65 -21.33 -9.21
C PRO A 10 15.22 -19.90 -9.04
N GLU A 11 14.40 -18.98 -8.52
CA GLU A 11 14.75 -17.62 -8.15
C GLU A 11 14.48 -17.34 -6.66
N LYS A 12 15.51 -16.88 -5.92
CA LYS A 12 15.36 -16.33 -4.56
C LYS A 12 15.16 -14.81 -4.68
N VAL A 13 14.03 -14.30 -4.22
CA VAL A 13 13.73 -12.86 -4.28
C VAL A 13 14.28 -12.14 -3.05
N GLY A 14 14.67 -10.88 -3.18
CA GLY A 14 14.97 -9.97 -2.08
C GLY A 14 14.37 -8.58 -2.32
N ILE A 15 14.13 -7.82 -1.25
CA ILE A 15 13.70 -6.42 -1.34
C ILE A 15 14.90 -5.51 -1.08
N LEU A 16 15.09 -4.54 -1.95
CA LEU A 16 16.01 -3.43 -1.73
C LEU A 16 15.20 -2.15 -1.48
N ALA A 17 15.05 -1.74 -0.22
CA ALA A 17 14.49 -0.44 0.12
C ALA A 17 15.54 0.65 -0.15
N ILE A 18 15.16 1.71 -0.87
CA ILE A 18 16.09 2.78 -1.24
C ILE A 18 15.63 4.11 -0.70
N ALA A 19 16.44 4.76 0.13
CA ALA A 19 16.16 6.09 0.65
C ALA A 19 17.26 7.08 0.27
N HIS A 20 16.94 8.38 0.27
CA HIS A 20 17.90 9.42 -0.10
C HIS A 20 19.15 9.46 0.80
N GLY A 21 18.96 9.42 2.12
CA GLY A 21 20.04 9.49 3.10
C GLY A 21 20.36 10.90 3.57
N SER A 22 21.00 10.98 4.74
CA SER A 22 21.32 12.22 5.45
C SER A 22 22.48 11.97 6.41
N THR A 23 23.29 12.98 6.68
CA THR A 23 24.32 12.90 7.74
C THR A 23 23.71 12.96 9.15
N SER A 24 22.39 13.15 9.26
CA SER A 24 21.67 13.28 10.52
C SER A 24 21.01 11.96 10.89
N GLU A 25 21.46 11.33 11.97
CA GLU A 25 20.91 10.07 12.45
C GLU A 25 19.42 10.17 12.81
N SER A 26 18.96 11.31 13.33
CA SER A 26 17.53 11.55 13.57
C SER A 26 16.67 11.56 12.30
N TRP A 27 17.29 11.63 11.12
CA TRP A 27 16.60 11.51 9.82
C TRP A 27 16.64 10.06 9.33
N CYS A 28 17.77 9.35 9.51
CA CYS A 28 17.97 7.98 9.05
C CYS A 28 17.28 6.93 9.94
N ALA A 29 17.33 7.07 11.28
CA ALA A 29 16.76 6.10 12.21
C ALA A 29 15.29 5.76 11.93
N PRO A 30 14.37 6.73 11.73
CA PRO A 30 12.96 6.41 11.43
C PRO A 30 12.75 5.65 10.11
N ILE A 31 13.71 5.72 9.18
CA ILE A 31 13.67 4.98 7.92
C ILE A 31 14.15 3.54 8.15
N ARG A 32 15.23 3.36 8.91
CA ARG A 32 15.68 2.01 9.33
C ARG A 32 14.57 1.29 10.09
N ASP A 33 13.99 1.96 11.09
CA ASP A 33 12.86 1.42 11.86
C ASP A 33 11.70 1.02 10.93
N ALA A 34 11.38 1.84 9.92
CA ALA A 34 10.32 1.51 8.97
C ALA A 34 10.63 0.27 8.13
N VAL A 35 11.89 0.07 7.70
CA VAL A 35 12.31 -1.11 6.94
C VAL A 35 12.35 -2.37 7.83
N GLU A 36 12.84 -2.25 9.06
CA GLU A 36 12.87 -3.35 10.04
C GLU A 36 11.46 -3.85 10.41
N ASN A 37 10.44 -3.00 10.32
CA ASN A 37 9.05 -3.35 10.60
C ASN A 37 8.29 -3.90 9.38
N VAL A 38 8.94 -4.09 8.23
CA VAL A 38 8.35 -4.73 7.05
C VAL A 38 8.17 -6.22 7.31
N SER A 39 6.93 -6.70 7.17
CA SER A 39 6.59 -8.11 7.27
C SER A 39 6.77 -8.79 5.91
N TRP A 40 7.93 -9.39 5.68
CA TRP A 40 8.25 -10.06 4.41
C TRP A 40 8.91 -11.43 4.65
N GLN A 41 8.66 -12.38 3.75
CA GLN A 41 9.17 -13.75 3.87
C GLN A 41 10.59 -13.92 3.32
N TYR A 42 11.08 -12.94 2.53
CA TYR A 42 12.40 -12.96 1.94
C TYR A 42 13.31 -11.88 2.55
N PRO A 43 14.62 -11.88 2.25
CA PRO A 43 15.54 -10.85 2.74
C PRO A 43 15.13 -9.44 2.33
N ILE A 44 15.34 -8.48 3.21
CA ILE A 44 15.14 -7.06 2.95
C ILE A 44 16.37 -6.28 3.43
N GLU A 45 16.92 -5.46 2.54
CA GLU A 45 18.05 -4.59 2.85
C GLU A 45 17.72 -3.13 2.51
N LEU A 46 18.29 -2.21 3.29
CA LEU A 46 18.16 -0.77 3.09
C LEU A 46 19.46 -0.20 2.52
N GLY A 47 19.34 0.44 1.37
CA GLY A 47 20.40 1.23 0.74
C GLY A 47 20.08 2.73 0.76
N PHE A 48 21.02 3.55 1.20
CA PHE A 48 20.96 5.00 1.06
C PHE A 48 21.68 5.44 -0.22
N LEU A 49 21.04 6.33 -0.95
CA LEU A 49 21.57 6.94 -2.18
C LEU A 49 22.81 7.79 -1.89
N GLU A 50 22.78 8.60 -0.83
CA GLU A 50 23.89 9.46 -0.45
C GLU A 50 24.02 9.67 1.07
N LYS A 51 25.15 10.25 1.50
CA LYS A 51 25.41 10.76 2.87
C LYS A 51 25.47 9.74 4.01
N VAL A 52 25.29 8.44 3.73
CA VAL A 52 25.41 7.36 4.71
C VAL A 52 26.40 6.31 4.18
N PRO A 53 27.72 6.53 4.34
CA PRO A 53 28.76 5.79 3.60
C PRO A 53 28.85 4.29 3.91
N ASN A 54 28.30 3.82 5.04
CA ASN A 54 28.36 2.41 5.45
C ASN A 54 27.07 1.63 5.13
N GLU A 55 26.08 2.29 4.51
CA GLU A 55 24.76 1.72 4.23
C GLU A 55 24.31 2.17 2.84
N THR A 56 25.21 2.10 1.86
CA THR A 56 24.94 2.52 0.48
C THR A 56 24.06 1.50 -0.26
N ILE A 57 23.48 1.91 -1.39
CA ILE A 57 22.78 1.00 -2.31
C ILE A 57 23.67 -0.20 -2.69
N ASN A 58 24.95 0.03 -3.01
CA ASN A 58 25.88 -1.06 -3.36
C ASN A 58 26.07 -2.05 -2.21
N ILE A 59 26.29 -1.57 -0.98
CA ILE A 59 26.43 -2.44 0.20
C ILE A 59 25.16 -3.25 0.45
N ALA A 60 23.98 -2.64 0.28
CA ALA A 60 22.71 -3.33 0.43
C ALA A 60 22.52 -4.44 -0.62
N VAL A 61 22.92 -4.20 -1.87
CA VAL A 61 22.91 -5.23 -2.93
C VAL A 61 23.93 -6.33 -2.64
N ASP A 62 25.15 -6.00 -2.20
CA ASP A 62 26.17 -7.00 -1.86
C ASP A 62 25.67 -7.98 -0.78
N LYS A 63 24.92 -7.49 0.23
CA LYS A 63 24.30 -8.34 1.25
C LYS A 63 23.19 -9.25 0.69
N LEU A 64 22.37 -8.74 -0.24
CA LEU A 64 21.38 -9.57 -0.92
C LEU A 64 22.06 -10.67 -1.76
N ASP A 65 23.18 -10.35 -2.40
CA ASP A 65 24.00 -11.31 -3.15
C ASP A 65 24.63 -12.38 -2.23
N GLU A 66 25.13 -11.99 -1.04
CA GLU A 66 25.62 -12.92 -0.01
C GLU A 66 24.53 -13.91 0.44
N GLU A 67 23.27 -13.50 0.35
CA GLU A 67 22.11 -14.33 0.59
C GLU A 67 21.69 -15.19 -0.60
N ASN A 68 22.41 -15.15 -1.73
CA ASN A 68 22.06 -15.82 -2.99
C ASN A 68 20.71 -15.36 -3.55
N VAL A 69 20.35 -14.09 -3.35
CA VAL A 69 19.21 -13.48 -4.05
C VAL A 69 19.52 -13.43 -5.54
N THR A 70 18.57 -13.88 -6.36
CA THR A 70 18.69 -13.89 -7.83
C THR A 70 17.73 -12.90 -8.50
N LYS A 71 16.76 -12.36 -7.76
CA LYS A 71 15.92 -11.24 -8.20
C LYS A 71 15.71 -10.22 -7.08
N ILE A 72 15.95 -8.96 -7.36
CA ILE A 72 15.82 -7.84 -6.41
C ILE A 72 14.65 -6.96 -6.84
N ILE A 73 13.68 -6.80 -5.95
CA ILE A 73 12.63 -5.79 -6.08
C ILE A 73 13.10 -4.52 -5.38
N ALA A 74 13.49 -3.52 -6.15
CA ALA A 74 13.93 -2.22 -5.65
C ALA A 74 12.73 -1.29 -5.38
N VAL A 75 12.61 -0.83 -4.14
CA VAL A 75 11.49 -0.02 -3.64
C VAL A 75 11.99 1.37 -3.23
N PRO A 76 11.84 2.40 -4.08
CA PRO A 76 12.33 3.74 -3.79
C PRO A 76 11.41 4.49 -2.82
N MET A 77 11.86 4.70 -1.58
CA MET A 77 11.20 5.48 -0.52
C MET A 77 11.27 7.00 -0.77
N PHE A 78 10.92 7.41 -1.98
CA PHE A 78 10.89 8.80 -2.44
C PHE A 78 9.44 9.26 -2.61
N ILE A 79 9.20 10.55 -2.38
CA ILE A 79 7.83 11.10 -2.44
C ILE A 79 7.26 11.03 -3.87
N SER A 80 8.08 11.13 -4.91
CA SER A 80 7.59 11.03 -6.28
C SER A 80 8.57 10.33 -7.22
N SER A 81 8.03 9.53 -8.13
CA SER A 81 8.75 8.93 -9.25
C SER A 81 9.27 9.98 -10.26
N SER A 82 8.80 11.22 -10.17
CA SER A 82 9.32 12.37 -10.93
C SER A 82 10.45 13.12 -10.21
N SER A 83 11.01 12.54 -9.15
CA SER A 83 12.22 13.07 -8.49
C SER A 83 13.45 12.91 -9.40
N GLY A 84 14.35 13.90 -9.39
CA GLY A 84 15.63 13.80 -10.09
C GLY A 84 16.45 12.57 -9.67
N HIS A 85 16.38 12.21 -8.39
CA HIS A 85 17.10 11.05 -7.84
C HIS A 85 16.68 9.69 -8.41
N ILE A 86 15.50 9.57 -9.04
CA ILE A 86 15.11 8.28 -9.66
C ILE A 86 16.08 7.93 -10.80
N ALA A 87 16.53 8.95 -11.53
CA ALA A 87 17.52 8.80 -12.60
C ALA A 87 18.90 8.33 -12.09
N GLU A 88 19.29 8.77 -10.88
CA GLU A 88 20.52 8.32 -10.22
C GLU A 88 20.39 6.88 -9.76
N ILE A 89 19.25 6.53 -9.14
CA ILE A 89 18.96 5.17 -8.67
C ILE A 89 18.94 4.18 -9.84
N GLU A 90 18.25 4.49 -10.93
CA GLU A 90 18.26 3.64 -12.13
C GLU A 90 19.69 3.40 -12.64
N TYR A 91 20.55 4.42 -12.61
CA TYR A 91 21.94 4.26 -13.02
C TYR A 91 22.71 3.35 -12.08
N ILE A 92 22.62 3.59 -10.76
CA ILE A 92 23.29 2.77 -9.75
C ILE A 92 22.81 1.31 -9.85
N LEU A 93 21.54 1.07 -10.11
CA LEU A 93 20.98 -0.28 -10.26
C LEU A 93 21.29 -0.94 -11.61
N GLY A 94 22.01 -0.28 -12.52
CA GLY A 94 22.31 -0.85 -13.84
C GLY A 94 21.13 -0.88 -14.81
N LEU A 95 20.03 -0.17 -14.50
CA LEU A 95 18.82 -0.10 -15.34
C LEU A 95 18.93 0.94 -16.46
N ARG A 96 20.07 1.63 -16.53
CA ARG A 96 20.45 2.55 -17.61
C ARG A 96 21.98 2.58 -17.76
N ASP A 97 22.43 2.82 -18.98
CA ASP A 97 23.86 2.75 -19.33
C ASP A 97 24.65 4.00 -18.95
N THR A 98 24.01 5.18 -18.96
CA THR A 98 24.69 6.46 -18.76
C THR A 98 24.21 7.15 -17.48
N PRO A 99 25.14 7.75 -16.70
CA PRO A 99 24.75 8.53 -15.53
C PRO A 99 23.91 9.74 -15.95
N PRO A 100 22.97 10.19 -15.10
CA PRO A 100 22.27 11.44 -15.33
C PRO A 100 23.22 12.63 -15.44
N GLU A 101 22.84 13.63 -16.23
CA GLU A 101 23.67 14.81 -16.48
C GLU A 101 23.97 15.58 -15.19
N GLY A 102 25.24 15.90 -14.96
CA GLY A 102 25.70 16.66 -13.79
C GLY A 102 26.01 15.81 -12.56
N GLU A 103 25.80 14.49 -12.62
CA GLU A 103 26.15 13.57 -11.53
C GLU A 103 27.48 12.88 -11.81
N GLU A 104 28.44 13.04 -10.89
CA GLU A 104 29.77 12.44 -10.97
C GLU A 104 29.99 11.44 -9.83
N GLY A 105 30.72 10.36 -10.11
CA GLY A 105 31.15 9.40 -9.09
C GLY A 105 30.10 8.38 -8.64
N LEU A 106 28.94 8.30 -9.31
CA LEU A 106 28.01 7.20 -9.13
C LEU A 106 28.63 5.89 -9.67
N VAL A 107 28.46 4.80 -8.92
CA VAL A 107 29.01 3.48 -9.26
C VAL A 107 27.86 2.49 -9.32
N GLN A 108 27.74 1.77 -10.43
CA GLN A 108 26.73 0.75 -10.58
C GLN A 108 26.99 -0.42 -9.62
N VAL A 109 25.91 -1.08 -9.20
CA VAL A 109 25.99 -2.31 -8.43
C VAL A 109 26.59 -3.43 -9.30
N ASN A 110 27.30 -4.35 -8.66
CA ASN A 110 27.92 -5.49 -9.33
C ASN A 110 27.25 -6.79 -8.88
N THR A 111 26.09 -7.08 -9.44
CA THR A 111 25.30 -8.28 -9.14
C THR A 111 24.90 -9.00 -10.42
N THR A 112 24.64 -10.30 -10.30
CA THR A 112 23.97 -11.10 -11.34
C THR A 112 22.46 -11.22 -11.12
N ALA A 113 21.95 -10.72 -10.00
CA ALA A 113 20.52 -10.72 -9.73
C ALA A 113 19.80 -9.81 -10.74
N GLU A 114 18.65 -10.26 -11.23
CA GLU A 114 17.75 -9.41 -12.00
C GLU A 114 17.17 -8.34 -11.09
N ILE A 115 17.18 -7.07 -11.50
CA ILE A 115 16.66 -5.97 -10.68
C ILE A 115 15.43 -5.37 -11.36
N VAL A 116 14.34 -5.25 -10.61
CA VAL A 116 13.13 -4.53 -11.03
C VAL A 116 12.92 -3.34 -10.11
N LEU A 117 12.79 -2.15 -10.69
CA LEU A 117 12.53 -0.91 -9.95
C LEU A 117 11.05 -0.57 -9.97
N THR A 118 10.45 -0.59 -8.79
CA THR A 118 9.05 -0.18 -8.60
C THR A 118 8.88 1.34 -8.66
N SER A 119 7.63 1.80 -8.79
CA SER A 119 7.33 3.23 -8.60
C SER A 119 7.60 3.68 -7.17
N ALA A 120 7.90 4.97 -7.01
CA ALA A 120 8.03 5.60 -5.70
C ALA A 120 6.67 5.77 -5.00
N MET A 121 6.63 6.48 -3.87
CA MET A 121 5.42 6.61 -3.04
C MET A 121 4.25 7.30 -3.75
N ASP A 122 4.55 8.28 -4.59
CA ASP A 122 3.63 9.06 -5.42
C ASP A 122 2.28 9.37 -4.73
N ASN A 123 1.17 9.03 -5.38
CA ASN A 123 -0.17 9.32 -4.90
C ASN A 123 -0.79 8.13 -4.14
N HIS A 124 0.01 7.17 -3.67
CA HIS A 124 -0.47 5.91 -3.12
C HIS A 124 -1.43 6.13 -1.94
N SER A 125 -2.48 5.30 -1.83
CA SER A 125 -3.58 5.53 -0.89
C SER A 125 -3.19 5.33 0.59
N LEU A 126 -2.08 4.64 0.86
CA LEU A 126 -1.44 4.56 2.18
C LEU A 126 -0.74 5.88 2.55
N ILE A 127 -0.13 6.57 1.59
CA ILE A 127 0.48 7.90 1.79
C ILE A 127 -0.61 8.93 2.04
N ALA A 128 -1.72 8.86 1.29
CA ALA A 128 -2.91 9.67 1.54
C ALA A 128 -3.44 9.46 2.97
N GLN A 129 -3.44 8.22 3.48
CA GLN A 129 -3.84 7.93 4.86
C GLN A 129 -2.94 8.61 5.88
N ILE A 130 -1.62 8.55 5.70
CA ILE A 130 -0.68 9.22 6.60
C ILE A 130 -1.00 10.70 6.67
N LEU A 131 -1.13 11.36 5.52
CA LEU A 131 -1.46 12.79 5.46
C LEU A 131 -2.82 13.12 6.07
N THR A 132 -3.84 12.27 5.85
CA THR A 132 -5.15 12.39 6.48
C THR A 132 -5.03 12.30 8.00
N ASP A 133 -4.33 11.29 8.52
CA ASP A 133 -4.18 11.07 9.97
C ASP A 133 -3.40 12.22 10.61
N ARG A 134 -2.31 12.69 9.96
CA ARG A 134 -1.58 13.90 10.41
C ARG A 134 -2.48 15.13 10.41
N ALA A 135 -3.28 15.34 9.36
CA ALA A 135 -4.14 16.52 9.27
C ALA A 135 -5.24 16.50 10.34
N THR A 136 -5.91 15.35 10.54
CA THR A 136 -7.02 15.20 11.49
C THR A 136 -6.65 15.62 12.91
N GLU A 137 -5.42 15.36 13.36
CA GLU A 137 -4.96 15.75 14.70
C GLU A 137 -4.96 17.28 14.92
N TRP A 138 -4.91 18.09 13.86
CA TRP A 138 -4.81 19.55 13.92
C TRP A 138 -6.07 20.27 13.47
N CYS A 139 -7.06 19.54 12.96
CA CYS A 139 -8.36 20.11 12.61
C CYS A 139 -9.17 20.37 13.88
N VAL A 140 -9.59 21.62 14.10
CA VAL A 140 -10.42 22.02 15.24
C VAL A 140 -11.78 22.54 14.76
N ASN A 141 -11.76 23.41 13.76
CA ASN A 141 -12.96 23.98 13.12
C ASN A 141 -12.95 23.66 11.62
N ALA A 142 -13.05 22.36 11.31
CA ALA A 142 -12.81 21.81 9.98
C ALA A 142 -13.53 22.55 8.83
N THR A 143 -14.76 23.04 9.05
CA THR A 143 -15.54 23.74 8.03
C THR A 143 -14.99 25.11 7.63
N ASN A 144 -14.02 25.65 8.39
CA ASN A 144 -13.34 26.92 8.13
C ASN A 144 -11.81 26.72 8.07
N GLU A 145 -11.37 25.48 7.82
CA GLU A 145 -9.97 25.09 7.76
C GLU A 145 -9.67 24.44 6.41
N THR A 146 -8.51 24.77 5.86
CA THR A 146 -8.01 24.19 4.61
C THR A 146 -6.65 23.56 4.87
N VAL A 147 -6.54 22.27 4.56
CA VAL A 147 -5.25 21.57 4.62
C VAL A 147 -4.40 21.98 3.43
N VAL A 148 -3.13 22.34 3.67
CA VAL A 148 -2.14 22.63 2.63
C VAL A 148 -1.02 21.59 2.73
N ILE A 149 -0.99 20.65 1.79
CA ILE A 149 0.07 19.65 1.68
C ILE A 149 1.31 20.33 1.09
N VAL A 150 2.46 20.20 1.74
CA VAL A 150 3.71 20.84 1.27
C VAL A 150 4.74 19.79 0.91
N ALA A 151 5.04 19.64 -0.37
CA ALA A 151 6.11 18.75 -0.85
C ALA A 151 7.37 19.52 -1.23
N HIS A 152 8.45 18.80 -1.51
CA HIS A 152 9.71 19.40 -1.93
C HIS A 152 9.59 20.08 -3.31
N GLY A 153 9.15 19.34 -4.35
CA GLY A 153 9.05 19.84 -5.72
C GLY A 153 10.40 20.01 -6.43
N THR A 154 10.36 20.63 -7.60
CA THR A 154 11.52 20.99 -8.42
C THR A 154 11.28 22.33 -9.11
N SER A 155 12.33 23.11 -9.35
CA SER A 155 12.24 24.46 -9.93
C SER A 155 12.99 24.61 -11.26
N THR A 156 13.69 23.58 -11.71
CA THR A 156 14.60 23.64 -12.87
C THR A 156 14.25 22.67 -13.98
N ASN A 157 13.31 21.74 -13.74
CA ASN A 157 12.90 20.73 -14.71
C ASN A 157 11.37 20.66 -14.78
N GLU A 158 10.78 21.20 -15.85
CA GLU A 158 9.33 21.30 -16.02
C GLU A 158 8.65 19.93 -16.26
N THR A 159 9.34 18.97 -16.88
CA THR A 159 8.81 17.62 -17.05
C THR A 159 8.66 16.91 -15.70
N GLN A 160 9.71 16.97 -14.87
CA GLN A 160 9.64 16.47 -13.50
C GLN A 160 8.57 17.22 -12.70
N PHE A 161 8.51 18.55 -12.81
CA PHE A 161 7.51 19.36 -12.11
C PHE A 161 6.08 18.96 -12.49
N ALA A 162 5.79 18.73 -13.78
CA ALA A 162 4.48 18.27 -14.22
C ALA A 162 4.05 16.96 -13.54
N GLY A 163 4.98 16.02 -13.39
CA GLY A 163 4.73 14.77 -12.66
C GLY A 163 4.50 14.98 -11.15
N TRP A 164 5.33 15.80 -10.50
CA TRP A 164 5.11 16.23 -9.11
C TRP A 164 3.73 16.87 -8.90
N ASN A 165 3.33 17.76 -9.81
CA ASN A 165 2.06 18.48 -9.78
C ASN A 165 0.87 17.52 -9.92
N ALA A 166 0.89 16.63 -10.91
CA ALA A 166 -0.16 15.64 -11.12
C ALA A 166 -0.31 14.68 -9.92
N THR A 167 0.82 14.23 -9.36
CA THR A 167 0.85 13.37 -8.18
C THR A 167 0.24 14.06 -6.96
N LEU A 168 0.65 15.30 -6.65
CA LEU A 168 0.12 16.02 -5.50
C LEU A 168 -1.35 16.43 -5.66
N ALA A 169 -1.79 16.77 -6.86
CA ALA A 169 -3.21 17.06 -7.13
C ALA A 169 -4.08 15.82 -6.85
N SER A 170 -3.66 14.66 -7.33
CA SER A 170 -4.31 13.37 -7.04
C SER A 170 -4.32 13.08 -5.54
N LEU A 171 -3.18 13.27 -4.86
CA LEU A 171 -3.03 13.01 -3.44
C LEU A 171 -3.92 13.93 -2.59
N ALA A 172 -3.95 15.22 -2.88
CA ALA A 172 -4.84 16.19 -2.22
C ALA A 172 -6.32 15.81 -2.36
N GLY A 173 -6.74 15.37 -3.55
CA GLY A 173 -8.08 14.85 -3.77
C GLY A 173 -8.42 13.62 -2.91
N LYS A 174 -7.48 12.66 -2.78
CA LYS A 174 -7.65 11.50 -1.91
C LYS A 174 -7.74 11.90 -0.43
N VAL A 175 -6.84 12.77 0.04
CA VAL A 175 -6.83 13.28 1.42
C VAL A 175 -8.15 13.99 1.74
N LYS A 176 -8.67 14.81 0.82
CA LYS A 176 -9.99 15.48 0.98
C LYS A 176 -11.13 14.49 1.15
N LEU A 177 -11.20 13.48 0.29
CA LEU A 177 -12.21 12.43 0.38
C LEU A 177 -12.10 11.66 1.70
N MET A 178 -10.88 11.33 2.14
CA MET A 178 -10.65 10.57 3.35
C MET A 178 -10.93 11.37 4.61
N LEU A 179 -10.56 12.65 4.66
CA LEU A 179 -10.94 13.55 5.76
C LEU A 179 -12.46 13.58 5.91
N ARG A 180 -13.19 13.89 4.83
CA ARG A 180 -14.66 14.03 4.87
C ARG A 180 -15.40 12.74 5.14
N HIS A 181 -15.01 11.66 4.46
CA HIS A 181 -15.85 10.46 4.36
C HIS A 181 -15.30 9.26 5.13
N SER A 182 -14.01 9.25 5.48
CA SER A 182 -13.41 8.20 6.33
C SER A 182 -13.25 8.69 7.77
N LYS A 183 -12.71 9.89 7.99
CA LYS A 183 -12.53 10.50 9.32
C LYS A 183 -13.71 11.33 9.82
N ASN A 184 -14.72 11.54 8.98
CA ASN A 184 -15.87 12.41 9.29
C ASN A 184 -15.49 13.85 9.66
N VAL A 185 -14.37 14.34 9.12
CA VAL A 185 -13.87 15.71 9.26
C VAL A 185 -14.36 16.50 8.06
N SER A 186 -15.37 17.36 8.27
CA SER A 186 -15.96 18.22 7.24
C SER A 186 -15.03 19.37 6.84
N ILE A 187 -13.83 19.04 6.38
CA ILE A 187 -12.79 19.99 5.96
C ILE A 187 -13.30 20.85 4.81
N GLU A 188 -13.04 22.15 4.85
CA GLU A 188 -13.43 23.10 3.80
C GLU A 188 -12.76 22.73 2.48
N ASP A 189 -11.43 22.59 2.47
CA ASP A 189 -10.67 22.19 1.30
C ASP A 189 -9.35 21.50 1.64
N VAL A 190 -8.75 20.88 0.63
CA VAL A 190 -7.37 20.39 0.68
C VAL A 190 -6.65 20.87 -0.57
N ARG A 191 -5.60 21.66 -0.36
CA ARG A 191 -4.72 22.20 -1.40
C ARG A 191 -3.32 21.63 -1.24
N TYR A 192 -2.46 21.91 -2.19
CA TYR A 192 -1.07 21.49 -2.16
C TYR A 192 -0.16 22.59 -2.67
N SER A 193 1.12 22.49 -2.33
CA SER A 193 2.15 23.47 -2.67
C SER A 193 3.54 22.85 -2.64
N PHE A 194 4.52 23.62 -3.10
CA PHE A 194 5.91 23.19 -3.17
C PHE A 194 6.86 24.17 -2.48
N VAL A 195 7.93 23.62 -1.89
CA VAL A 195 9.06 24.40 -1.39
C VAL A 195 9.95 24.89 -2.53
N LYS A 196 10.14 24.05 -3.56
CA LYS A 196 10.84 24.38 -4.80
C LYS A 196 9.87 24.32 -5.97
N VAL A 197 9.70 25.45 -6.64
CA VAL A 197 8.91 25.60 -7.86
C VAL A 197 9.52 26.74 -8.67
N ASN A 198 9.34 26.69 -9.98
CA ASN A 198 9.68 27.81 -10.85
C ASN A 198 8.66 28.94 -10.64
N ALA A 199 9.00 29.88 -9.76
CA ALA A 199 8.17 31.05 -9.41
C ALA A 199 7.81 31.96 -10.59
N THR A 200 8.47 31.82 -11.75
CA THR A 200 8.08 32.58 -12.95
C THR A 200 6.93 31.89 -13.70
N LEU A 201 6.90 30.56 -13.68
CA LEU A 201 5.93 29.76 -14.44
C LEU A 201 4.73 29.33 -13.59
N HIS A 202 4.95 28.99 -12.31
CA HIS A 202 3.91 28.50 -11.40
C HIS A 202 3.83 29.27 -10.07
N PRO A 203 3.72 30.63 -10.09
CA PRO A 203 3.17 31.50 -9.07
C PRO A 203 2.55 30.91 -7.83
N GLU A 204 1.46 30.26 -8.21
CA GLU A 204 0.29 29.88 -7.45
C GLU A 204 0.51 28.60 -6.68
N LEU A 205 1.62 27.89 -6.92
CA LEU A 205 1.99 26.65 -6.25
C LEU A 205 3.15 26.85 -5.25
N GLU A 206 3.69 28.05 -5.12
CA GLU A 206 4.62 28.39 -4.05
C GLU A 206 3.95 28.28 -2.68
N VAL A 207 4.63 27.60 -1.72
CA VAL A 207 4.07 27.38 -0.38
C VAL A 207 3.60 28.64 0.34
N ARG A 208 4.32 29.76 0.19
CA ARG A 208 3.93 31.02 0.82
C ARG A 208 2.67 31.59 0.17
N THR A 209 2.63 31.61 -1.16
CA THR A 209 1.49 32.09 -1.95
C THR A 209 0.22 31.30 -1.64
N VAL A 210 0.30 29.96 -1.63
CA VAL A 210 -0.87 29.10 -1.33
C VAL A 210 -1.39 29.35 0.08
N VAL A 211 -0.50 29.45 1.08
CA VAL A 211 -0.92 29.68 2.47
C VAL A 211 -1.50 31.08 2.67
N GLU A 212 -0.93 32.11 2.03
CA GLU A 212 -1.51 33.47 2.04
C GLU A 212 -2.89 33.50 1.38
N ASP A 213 -3.05 32.86 0.21
CA ASP A 213 -4.34 32.78 -0.49
C ASP A 213 -5.40 32.07 0.35
N VAL A 214 -5.05 30.92 0.96
CA VAL A 214 -5.93 30.21 1.89
C VAL A 214 -6.32 31.09 3.09
N SER A 215 -5.37 31.84 3.65
CA SER A 215 -5.60 32.72 4.81
C SER A 215 -6.61 33.85 4.56
N THR A 216 -6.96 34.12 3.30
CA THR A 216 -7.97 35.14 2.95
C THR A 216 -9.39 34.70 3.27
N THR A 217 -9.68 33.39 3.26
CA THR A 217 -11.02 32.83 3.47
C THR A 217 -11.08 31.70 4.50
N SER A 218 -9.96 31.08 4.84
CA SER A 218 -9.89 29.85 5.64
C SER A 218 -8.65 29.82 6.53
N TYR A 219 -8.65 28.99 7.58
CA TYR A 219 -7.47 28.79 8.42
C TYR A 219 -6.56 27.69 7.85
N PRO A 220 -5.28 27.97 7.52
CA PRO A 220 -4.39 26.97 6.94
C PRO A 220 -3.91 25.92 7.96
N ILE A 221 -4.02 24.64 7.60
CA ILE A 221 -3.36 23.51 8.29
C ILE A 221 -2.25 22.99 7.39
N VAL A 222 -1.00 23.32 7.70
CA VAL A 222 0.14 23.03 6.83
C VAL A 222 0.73 21.66 7.18
N VAL A 223 0.59 20.69 6.26
CA VAL A 223 1.03 19.30 6.47
C VAL A 223 2.19 18.97 5.52
N PRO A 224 3.43 18.80 6.03
CA PRO A 224 4.56 18.48 5.16
C PRO A 224 4.51 17.03 4.65
N LEU A 225 4.84 16.86 3.37
CA LEU A 225 5.01 15.55 2.71
C LEU A 225 6.50 15.30 2.44
N PHE A 226 7.16 14.68 3.41
CA PHE A 226 8.57 14.29 3.39
C PHE A 226 8.72 12.92 4.02
N ILE A 227 9.68 12.11 3.52
CA ILE A 227 9.86 10.75 4.03
C ILE A 227 10.21 10.75 5.54
N SER A 228 11.14 11.62 5.94
CA SER A 228 11.59 11.77 7.33
C SER A 228 11.78 13.25 7.69
N GLU A 229 11.68 13.57 8.99
CA GLU A 229 11.81 14.95 9.48
C GLU A 229 13.24 15.46 9.38
N GLY A 230 13.40 16.69 8.90
CA GLY A 230 14.72 17.27 8.69
C GLY A 230 14.71 18.77 8.52
N TYR A 231 15.73 19.30 7.83
CA TYR A 231 15.89 20.74 7.60
C TYR A 231 14.63 21.39 7.00
N TYR A 232 13.99 20.73 6.03
CA TYR A 232 12.82 21.28 5.35
C TYR A 232 11.62 21.46 6.28
N THR A 233 11.26 20.41 7.00
CA THR A 233 10.11 20.37 7.90
C THR A 233 10.36 21.17 9.18
N ASN A 234 11.59 21.17 9.71
CA ASN A 234 11.89 21.84 10.97
C ASN A 234 12.29 23.30 10.83
N LYS A 235 12.80 23.73 9.67
CA LYS A 235 13.36 25.08 9.50
C LYS A 235 12.86 25.78 8.24
N LYS A 236 12.96 25.15 7.06
CA LYS A 236 12.69 25.84 5.79
C LYS A 236 11.23 26.25 5.65
N ILE A 237 10.28 25.33 5.84
CA ILE A 237 8.84 25.61 5.73
C ILE A 237 8.42 26.66 6.77
N PRO A 238 8.71 26.51 8.08
CA PRO A 238 8.41 27.54 9.06
C PRO A 238 9.02 28.92 8.75
N LYS A 239 10.24 28.95 8.18
CA LYS A 239 10.89 30.20 7.76
C LYS A 239 10.17 30.87 6.59
N LEU A 240 9.71 30.10 5.60
CA LEU A 240 8.96 30.62 4.45
C LEU A 240 7.60 31.20 4.87
N LEU A 241 6.99 30.62 5.91
CA LEU A 241 5.70 31.02 6.44
C LEU A 241 5.79 31.96 7.65
N LYS A 242 6.96 32.57 7.88
CA LYS A 242 7.16 33.48 9.00
C LYS A 242 6.15 34.64 8.94
N ASN A 243 5.59 34.98 10.10
CA ASN A 243 4.55 36.01 10.29
C ASN A 243 3.17 35.68 9.69
N LEU A 244 2.93 34.44 9.25
CA LEU A 244 1.59 33.96 8.92
C LEU A 244 1.01 33.15 10.10
N SER A 245 -0.32 33.12 10.20
CA SER A 245 -1.04 32.29 11.17
C SER A 245 -1.46 30.98 10.49
N TYR A 246 -1.04 29.84 11.05
CA TYR A 246 -1.35 28.51 10.52
C TYR A 246 -1.13 27.44 11.59
N ALA A 247 -1.85 26.32 11.48
CA ALA A 247 -1.53 25.11 12.24
C ALA A 247 -0.38 24.36 11.56
N TYR A 248 0.50 23.77 12.38
CA TYR A 248 1.63 22.98 11.92
C TYR A 248 1.83 21.79 12.85
N PRO A 249 2.03 20.57 12.33
CA PRO A 249 2.22 19.41 13.18
C PRO A 249 3.34 19.56 14.20
N GLU A 250 3.18 18.92 15.35
CA GLU A 250 4.24 18.80 16.34
C GLU A 250 5.46 18.06 15.78
N LYS A 251 6.62 18.31 16.39
CA LYS A 251 7.84 17.58 16.06
C LYS A 251 7.62 16.08 16.32
N GLY A 252 8.10 15.23 15.41
CA GLY A 252 7.81 13.80 15.35
C GLY A 252 6.61 13.44 14.46
N LYS A 253 5.85 14.43 13.97
CA LYS A 253 4.65 14.24 13.15
C LYS A 253 4.64 15.03 11.83
N ARG A 254 5.78 15.60 11.42
CA ARG A 254 5.94 16.44 10.23
C ARG A 254 6.48 15.67 9.02
N ALA A 255 6.38 14.34 9.01
CA ALA A 255 6.88 13.46 7.97
C ALA A 255 6.06 12.17 7.90
N LEU A 256 6.35 11.36 6.88
CA LEU A 256 5.72 10.06 6.68
C LEU A 256 6.15 9.07 7.77
N THR A 257 7.45 8.88 7.97
CA THR A 257 7.96 8.12 9.13
C THR A 257 7.69 8.89 10.43
N PRO A 258 7.40 8.22 11.55
CA PRO A 258 7.42 6.76 11.75
C PRO A 258 6.02 6.11 11.64
N HIS A 259 5.15 6.59 10.73
CA HIS A 259 3.81 6.01 10.63
C HIS A 259 3.85 4.59 10.04
N ASP A 260 3.10 3.65 10.62
CA ASP A 260 2.98 2.23 10.20
C ASP A 260 2.61 2.02 8.72
N ASN A 261 2.06 3.05 8.06
CA ASN A 261 1.72 2.96 6.65
C ASN A 261 2.95 3.05 5.73
N VAL A 262 4.13 3.40 6.26
CA VAL A 262 5.40 3.33 5.53
C VAL A 262 5.84 1.87 5.33
N PRO A 263 6.03 1.03 6.38
CA PRO A 263 6.29 -0.40 6.18
C PRO A 263 5.17 -1.07 5.38
N ASN A 264 3.90 -0.77 5.68
CA ASN A 264 2.77 -1.34 4.93
C ASN A 264 2.82 -1.02 3.43
N TRP A 265 3.36 0.15 3.06
CA TRP A 265 3.52 0.52 1.65
C TRP A 265 4.66 -0.27 0.99
N ILE A 266 5.78 -0.48 1.68
CA ILE A 266 6.86 -1.34 1.18
C ILE A 266 6.34 -2.76 0.94
N GLU A 267 5.63 -3.34 1.91
CA GLU A 267 5.03 -4.68 1.79
C GLU A 267 4.12 -4.79 0.56
N VAL A 268 3.17 -3.88 0.41
CA VAL A 268 2.17 -3.92 -0.66
C VAL A 268 2.81 -3.68 -2.03
N THR A 269 3.72 -2.71 -2.14
CA THR A 269 4.43 -2.43 -3.39
C THR A 269 5.29 -3.61 -3.81
N ALA A 270 6.07 -4.17 -2.88
CA ALA A 270 6.94 -5.31 -3.18
C ALA A 270 6.13 -6.58 -3.52
N TYR A 271 5.06 -6.87 -2.79
CA TYR A 271 4.21 -8.02 -3.10
C TYR A 271 3.50 -7.89 -4.43
N LYS A 272 3.01 -6.70 -4.74
CA LYS A 272 2.39 -6.46 -6.04
C LYS A 272 3.37 -6.74 -7.18
N GLU A 273 4.58 -6.17 -7.11
CA GLU A 273 5.62 -6.43 -8.10
C GLU A 273 5.99 -7.91 -8.17
N PHE A 274 6.18 -8.55 -7.01
CA PHE A 274 6.43 -9.98 -6.93
C PHE A 274 5.36 -10.79 -7.67
N THR A 275 4.08 -10.46 -7.49
CA THR A 275 3.00 -11.18 -8.18
C THR A 275 2.87 -10.85 -9.66
N GLU A 276 3.34 -9.68 -10.11
CA GLU A 276 3.40 -9.33 -11.53
C GLU A 276 4.50 -10.13 -12.24
N GLU A 277 5.64 -10.35 -11.57
CA GLU A 277 6.79 -11.10 -12.07
C GLU A 277 6.61 -12.62 -12.00
N PHE A 278 6.13 -13.13 -10.86
CA PHE A 278 6.06 -14.56 -10.56
C PHE A 278 4.67 -15.17 -10.67
N GLY A 279 3.67 -14.34 -10.97
CA GLY A 279 2.27 -14.72 -10.86
C GLY A 279 1.76 -14.66 -9.42
N TYR A 280 0.43 -14.57 -9.30
CA TYR A 280 -0.23 -14.61 -8.01
C TYR A 280 -0.27 -16.06 -7.46
N PRO A 281 -0.18 -16.30 -6.13
CA PRO A 281 -0.24 -17.65 -5.59
C PRO A 281 -1.49 -18.44 -6.03
N THR A 282 -1.28 -19.71 -6.37
CA THR A 282 -2.33 -20.63 -6.79
C THR A 282 -2.82 -21.49 -5.63
N LEU A 283 -4.07 -21.95 -5.71
CA LEU A 283 -4.64 -22.95 -4.81
C LEU A 283 -4.45 -24.33 -5.42
N GLN A 284 -3.80 -25.23 -4.68
CA GLN A 284 -3.70 -26.63 -5.06
C GLN A 284 -4.87 -27.42 -4.46
N ILE A 285 -5.59 -28.17 -5.28
CA ILE A 285 -6.69 -29.04 -4.84
C ILE A 285 -6.82 -30.23 -5.79
N TYR A 286 -7.12 -31.42 -5.25
CA TYR A 286 -7.41 -32.60 -6.07
C TYR A 286 -8.87 -32.64 -6.53
N ASP A 287 -9.11 -32.97 -7.79
CA ASP A 287 -10.41 -33.36 -8.33
C ASP A 287 -10.33 -34.81 -8.83
N GLY A 288 -10.81 -35.75 -8.01
CA GLY A 288 -10.49 -37.17 -8.19
C GLY A 288 -8.98 -37.40 -8.03
N GLU A 289 -8.31 -37.87 -9.08
CA GLU A 289 -6.86 -38.09 -9.10
C GLU A 289 -6.08 -36.91 -9.72
N GLU A 290 -6.76 -35.92 -10.30
CA GLU A 290 -6.14 -34.78 -10.97
C GLU A 290 -5.81 -33.68 -9.96
N LEU A 291 -4.54 -33.25 -9.91
CA LEU A 291 -4.13 -32.08 -9.14
C LEU A 291 -4.37 -30.81 -9.96
N LEU A 292 -5.21 -29.92 -9.46
CA LEU A 292 -5.51 -28.63 -10.08
C LEU A 292 -4.75 -27.51 -9.39
N ASP A 293 -4.22 -26.57 -10.18
CA ASP A 293 -3.70 -25.28 -9.73
C ASP A 293 -4.71 -24.18 -10.11
N ILE A 294 -5.48 -23.71 -9.14
CA ILE A 294 -6.52 -22.68 -9.35
C ILE A 294 -5.92 -21.29 -9.11
N THR A 295 -5.97 -20.42 -10.12
CA THR A 295 -5.52 -19.02 -9.98
C THR A 295 -6.64 -18.11 -9.47
N ILE A 296 -6.29 -16.94 -8.93
CA ILE A 296 -7.29 -15.93 -8.56
C ILE A 296 -7.96 -15.33 -9.80
N GLU A 297 -7.26 -15.29 -10.94
CA GLU A 297 -7.78 -14.85 -12.22
C GLU A 297 -8.86 -15.80 -12.74
N ASP A 298 -8.73 -17.11 -12.55
CA ASP A 298 -9.75 -18.08 -12.96
C ASP A 298 -11.05 -17.90 -12.17
N VAL A 299 -10.92 -17.71 -10.86
CA VAL A 299 -12.04 -17.33 -10.00
C VAL A 299 -12.62 -15.98 -10.41
N GLY A 300 -11.76 -15.01 -10.71
CA GLY A 300 -12.14 -13.68 -11.17
C GLY A 300 -12.93 -13.72 -12.48
N LYS A 301 -12.54 -14.56 -13.45
CA LYS A 301 -13.28 -14.79 -14.70
C LYS A 301 -14.62 -15.45 -14.45
N TYR A 302 -14.67 -16.44 -13.55
CA TYR A 302 -15.93 -17.08 -13.19
C TYR A 302 -16.90 -16.08 -12.54
N HIS A 303 -16.40 -15.24 -11.65
CA HIS A 303 -17.19 -14.19 -11.00
C HIS A 303 -17.65 -13.09 -11.96
N GLY A 304 -16.78 -12.65 -12.87
CA GLY A 304 -17.03 -11.59 -13.84
C GLY A 304 -17.64 -12.06 -15.17
N GLU A 305 -18.24 -13.26 -15.21
CA GLU A 305 -18.90 -13.81 -16.40
C GLU A 305 -18.02 -13.82 -17.68
N GLY A 306 -16.72 -14.09 -17.50
CA GLY A 306 -15.72 -14.16 -18.58
C GLY A 306 -14.72 -12.98 -18.58
N GLU A 307 -15.00 -11.89 -17.86
CA GLU A 307 -14.04 -10.82 -17.61
C GLU A 307 -13.34 -11.03 -16.25
N ILE A 308 -12.05 -10.71 -16.16
CA ILE A 308 -11.31 -10.84 -14.89
C ILE A 308 -11.81 -9.75 -13.92
N GLU A 309 -12.73 -10.10 -13.02
CA GLU A 309 -13.21 -9.22 -11.96
C GLU A 309 -12.74 -9.70 -10.58
N ILE A 310 -11.62 -9.13 -10.10
CA ILE A 310 -11.13 -9.36 -8.74
C ILE A 310 -11.63 -8.22 -7.85
N CYS A 311 -12.77 -8.40 -7.20
CA CYS A 311 -13.27 -7.49 -6.17
C CYS A 311 -12.70 -7.85 -4.78
N PRO A 312 -12.82 -6.99 -3.75
CA PRO A 312 -12.44 -7.34 -2.38
C PRO A 312 -13.05 -8.65 -1.87
N CYS A 313 -14.27 -8.98 -2.29
CA CYS A 313 -14.92 -10.22 -1.87
C CYS A 313 -14.22 -11.46 -2.46
N VAL A 314 -13.87 -11.43 -3.75
CA VAL A 314 -13.08 -12.49 -4.39
C VAL A 314 -11.70 -12.59 -3.74
N ALA A 315 -11.02 -11.45 -3.52
CA ALA A 315 -9.71 -11.42 -2.88
C ALA A 315 -9.74 -12.04 -1.47
N CYS A 316 -10.69 -11.64 -0.61
CA CYS A 316 -10.80 -12.18 0.74
C CYS A 316 -11.15 -13.68 0.73
N ALA A 317 -12.07 -14.13 -0.12
CA ALA A 317 -12.48 -15.54 -0.21
C ALA A 317 -11.38 -16.45 -0.75
N PHE A 318 -10.69 -16.01 -1.81
CA PHE A 318 -9.60 -16.78 -2.40
C PHE A 318 -8.44 -16.92 -1.40
N ARG A 319 -8.07 -15.81 -0.75
CA ARG A 319 -6.94 -15.82 0.19
C ARG A 319 -7.24 -16.44 1.54
N SER A 320 -8.49 -16.43 1.99
CA SER A 320 -8.87 -17.21 3.19
C SER A 320 -8.72 -18.71 2.90
N THR A 321 -9.04 -19.15 1.69
CA THR A 321 -8.75 -20.53 1.25
C THR A 321 -7.26 -20.82 1.22
N LEU A 322 -6.42 -19.92 0.68
CA LEU A 322 -4.96 -20.10 0.69
C LEU A 322 -4.43 -20.29 2.12
N ARG A 323 -4.89 -19.45 3.05
CA ARG A 323 -4.53 -19.55 4.46
C ARG A 323 -5.03 -20.86 5.07
N ALA A 324 -6.27 -21.26 4.82
CA ALA A 324 -6.81 -22.50 5.36
C ALA A 324 -6.09 -23.74 4.82
N PHE A 325 -5.74 -23.77 3.54
CA PHE A 325 -5.06 -24.91 2.90
C PHE A 325 -3.62 -25.08 3.36
N SER A 326 -3.01 -24.03 3.92
CA SER A 326 -1.69 -24.12 4.55
C SER A 326 -1.68 -24.87 5.89
N GLU A 327 -2.84 -25.26 6.44
CA GLU A 327 -2.94 -26.04 7.67
C GLU A 327 -2.72 -27.53 7.41
N GLU A 328 -1.45 -27.97 7.43
CA GLU A 328 -1.08 -29.37 7.16
C GLU A 328 -1.77 -30.37 8.09
N GLU A 329 -1.95 -30.02 9.37
CA GLU A 329 -2.60 -30.90 10.35
C GLU A 329 -4.09 -31.13 10.03
N LEU A 330 -4.77 -30.12 9.46
CA LEU A 330 -6.18 -30.20 9.11
C LEU A 330 -6.43 -31.06 7.87
N TRP A 331 -5.53 -31.03 6.89
CA TRP A 331 -5.72 -31.67 5.59
C TRP A 331 -4.92 -32.96 5.39
N GLY A 332 -3.81 -33.14 6.12
CA GLY A 332 -2.89 -34.26 5.91
C GLY A 332 -2.21 -34.24 4.53
N GLY A 333 -2.14 -33.07 3.88
CA GLY A 333 -1.65 -32.88 2.51
C GLY A 333 -2.53 -31.90 1.72
N VAL A 334 -2.52 -32.01 0.39
CA VAL A 334 -3.40 -31.20 -0.47
C VAL A 334 -4.85 -31.71 -0.34
N PRO A 335 -5.84 -30.84 -0.08
CA PRO A 335 -7.23 -31.25 0.07
C PRO A 335 -7.84 -31.77 -1.23
N HIS A 336 -8.87 -32.60 -1.12
CA HIS A 336 -9.65 -33.13 -2.25
C HIS A 336 -11.03 -32.46 -2.31
N ARG A 337 -11.51 -32.18 -3.52
CA ARG A 337 -12.92 -31.82 -3.76
C ARG A 337 -13.82 -32.95 -3.25
N GLY A 338 -14.92 -32.58 -2.59
CA GLY A 338 -15.86 -33.51 -1.96
C GLY A 338 -15.57 -33.82 -0.48
N ASP A 339 -14.31 -33.68 -0.04
CA ASP A 339 -13.88 -33.92 1.35
C ASP A 339 -13.91 -32.66 2.21
N MET A 340 -14.23 -31.51 1.64
CA MET A 340 -14.28 -30.25 2.35
C MET A 340 -15.65 -29.61 2.26
N LYS A 341 -16.04 -28.91 3.33
CA LYS A 341 -17.17 -27.99 3.38
C LYS A 341 -16.69 -26.59 3.81
N ILE A 342 -17.23 -25.55 3.18
CA ILE A 342 -16.96 -24.16 3.55
C ILE A 342 -18.25 -23.50 4.02
N ILE A 343 -18.19 -22.86 5.20
CA ILE A 343 -19.26 -22.00 5.71
C ILE A 343 -18.78 -20.55 5.65
N SER A 344 -19.52 -19.68 4.97
CA SER A 344 -19.22 -18.25 4.86
C SER A 344 -20.29 -17.43 5.57
N ALA A 345 -19.87 -16.51 6.43
CA ALA A 345 -20.75 -15.50 7.03
C ALA A 345 -21.06 -14.33 6.07
N HIS A 346 -20.45 -14.30 4.88
CA HIS A 346 -20.61 -13.21 3.93
C HIS A 346 -21.65 -13.54 2.85
N PRO A 347 -22.73 -12.73 2.68
CA PRO A 347 -23.85 -13.06 1.81
C PRO A 347 -23.67 -12.65 0.33
N SER A 348 -22.45 -12.36 -0.12
CA SER A 348 -22.22 -11.82 -1.47
C SER A 348 -21.87 -12.91 -2.47
N ASP A 349 -22.31 -12.73 -3.72
CA ASP A 349 -21.93 -13.62 -4.82
C ASP A 349 -20.41 -13.75 -4.99
N GLY A 350 -19.63 -12.67 -4.83
CA GLY A 350 -18.16 -12.78 -4.93
C GLY A 350 -17.52 -13.76 -3.94
N HIS A 351 -18.10 -13.98 -2.76
CA HIS A 351 -17.62 -15.01 -1.83
C HIS A 351 -18.17 -16.38 -2.21
N ARG A 352 -19.49 -16.46 -2.42
CA ARG A 352 -20.18 -17.70 -2.79
C ARG A 352 -19.58 -18.34 -4.04
N MET A 353 -19.50 -17.59 -5.13
CA MET A 353 -18.96 -18.04 -6.42
C MET A 353 -17.48 -18.41 -6.32
N THR A 354 -16.69 -17.72 -5.49
CA THR A 354 -15.29 -18.08 -5.26
C THR A 354 -15.19 -19.48 -4.64
N PHE A 355 -15.92 -19.72 -3.55
CA PHE A 355 -15.90 -21.02 -2.89
C PHE A 355 -16.51 -22.12 -3.78
N GLU A 356 -17.63 -21.85 -4.44
CA GLU A 356 -18.26 -22.80 -5.38
C GLU A 356 -17.31 -23.21 -6.50
N TYR A 357 -16.55 -22.25 -7.05
CA TYR A 357 -15.55 -22.53 -8.09
C TYR A 357 -14.40 -23.40 -7.56
N ILE A 358 -13.86 -23.06 -6.39
CA ILE A 358 -12.76 -23.81 -5.78
C ILE A 358 -13.20 -25.27 -5.51
N LEU A 359 -14.40 -25.46 -4.94
CA LEU A 359 -14.91 -26.79 -4.59
C LEU A 359 -15.52 -27.55 -5.76
N ASN A 360 -15.85 -26.86 -6.85
CA ASN A 360 -16.72 -27.36 -7.91
C ASN A 360 -18.03 -27.97 -7.34
N SER A 361 -18.60 -27.31 -6.34
CA SER A 361 -19.75 -27.80 -5.57
C SER A 361 -20.54 -26.64 -4.97
N THR A 362 -21.87 -26.68 -5.15
CA THR A 362 -22.81 -25.79 -4.45
C THR A 362 -23.26 -26.35 -3.10
N ASP A 363 -23.25 -27.67 -2.95
CA ASP A 363 -23.76 -28.35 -1.75
C ASP A 363 -22.76 -28.29 -0.58
N ASP A 364 -21.47 -28.19 -0.90
CA ASP A 364 -20.40 -28.05 0.09
C ASP A 364 -20.10 -26.59 0.47
N VAL A 365 -20.84 -25.63 -0.07
CA VAL A 365 -20.73 -24.20 0.27
C VAL A 365 -22.00 -23.73 0.96
N VAL A 366 -21.88 -23.30 2.21
CA VAL A 366 -23.00 -22.79 3.00
C VAL A 366 -22.83 -21.32 3.30
N ILE A 367 -23.80 -20.50 2.93
CA ILE A 367 -23.86 -19.09 3.31
C ILE A 367 -24.70 -18.96 4.58
N GLN A 368 -24.05 -18.68 5.71
CA GLN A 368 -24.69 -18.48 7.01
C GLN A 368 -24.44 -17.05 7.49
N SER A 369 -25.11 -16.10 6.86
CA SER A 369 -24.91 -14.69 7.15
C SER A 369 -25.77 -14.20 8.33
N PRO A 370 -25.19 -13.48 9.31
CA PRO A 370 -25.96 -12.84 10.39
C PRO A 370 -26.74 -11.60 9.92
N THR A 371 -26.40 -11.07 8.74
CA THR A 371 -26.98 -9.83 8.18
C THR A 371 -27.33 -10.00 6.70
N ASP A 372 -28.15 -9.12 6.14
CA ASP A 372 -28.40 -9.09 4.70
C ASP A 372 -27.27 -8.38 3.92
N ILE A 373 -27.26 -8.53 2.60
CA ILE A 373 -26.21 -7.99 1.72
C ILE A 373 -26.06 -6.46 1.75
N ILE A 374 -27.08 -5.72 2.19
CA ILE A 374 -27.04 -4.26 2.34
C ILE A 374 -26.27 -3.89 3.61
N ASN A 375 -26.49 -4.63 4.72
CA ASN A 375 -26.04 -4.28 6.08
C ASN A 375 -24.83 -5.08 6.58
N ILE A 376 -23.94 -5.49 5.67
CA ILE A 376 -22.72 -6.22 6.06
C ILE A 376 -21.76 -5.36 6.89
N THR A 377 -21.02 -5.99 7.78
CA THR A 377 -19.93 -5.43 8.60
C THR A 377 -18.67 -6.30 8.47
N ALA A 378 -17.62 -5.98 9.21
CA ALA A 378 -16.42 -6.80 9.30
C ALA A 378 -16.72 -8.22 9.83
N ASP A 379 -17.74 -8.38 10.68
CA ASP A 379 -18.17 -9.67 11.23
C ASP A 379 -18.69 -10.66 10.18
N ASN A 380 -19.04 -10.17 8.98
CA ASN A 380 -19.41 -11.03 7.87
C ASN A 380 -18.20 -11.67 7.19
N TYR A 381 -16.99 -11.17 7.37
CA TYR A 381 -15.77 -11.71 6.74
C TYR A 381 -15.16 -12.83 7.61
N VAL A 382 -15.98 -13.83 7.88
CA VAL A 382 -15.64 -15.03 8.66
C VAL A 382 -15.96 -16.26 7.82
N TYR A 383 -15.03 -17.21 7.80
CA TYR A 383 -15.10 -18.41 6.99
C TYR A 383 -14.66 -19.62 7.81
N THR A 384 -15.46 -20.69 7.83
CA THR A 384 -15.09 -21.95 8.47
C THR A 384 -14.85 -22.99 7.38
N PHE A 385 -13.66 -23.57 7.38
CA PHE A 385 -13.25 -24.65 6.48
C PHE A 385 -13.25 -25.94 7.28
N ILE A 386 -14.01 -26.94 6.83
CA ILE A 386 -14.26 -28.19 7.55
C ILE A 386 -13.78 -29.36 6.70
N ASN A 387 -12.91 -30.18 7.25
CA ASN A 387 -12.58 -31.49 6.69
C ASN A 387 -13.71 -32.47 7.05
N LYS A 388 -14.46 -32.95 6.05
CA LYS A 388 -15.63 -33.83 6.24
C LYS A 388 -15.23 -35.23 6.72
N THR A 389 -13.98 -35.64 6.46
CA THR A 389 -13.48 -36.97 6.83
C THR A 389 -13.08 -37.01 8.30
N THR A 390 -12.38 -35.99 8.80
CA THR A 390 -11.94 -35.90 10.20
C THR A 390 -12.93 -35.16 11.10
N ASN A 391 -13.81 -34.35 10.50
CA ASN A 391 -14.69 -33.38 11.17
C ASN A 391 -13.93 -32.30 11.97
N GLU A 392 -12.65 -32.11 11.66
CA GLU A 392 -11.85 -30.98 12.14
C GLU A 392 -12.09 -29.75 11.26
N SER A 393 -11.81 -28.57 11.80
CA SER A 393 -12.07 -27.32 11.10
C SER A 393 -11.17 -26.19 11.56
N ILE A 394 -10.94 -25.22 10.68
CA ILE A 394 -10.39 -23.91 11.03
C ILE A 394 -11.40 -22.83 10.71
N THR A 395 -11.55 -21.84 11.59
CA THR A 395 -12.34 -20.63 11.33
C THR A 395 -11.44 -19.43 11.22
N LEU A 396 -11.52 -18.73 10.09
CA LEU A 396 -10.70 -17.57 9.78
C LEU A 396 -11.56 -16.32 9.70
N ARG A 397 -11.08 -15.23 10.29
CA ARG A 397 -11.66 -13.90 10.23
C ARG A 397 -10.69 -12.93 9.55
N VAL A 398 -11.21 -12.04 8.70
CA VAL A 398 -10.41 -10.90 8.22
C VAL A 398 -10.23 -9.89 9.35
N LYS A 399 -8.98 -9.53 9.65
CA LYS A 399 -8.62 -8.59 10.73
C LYS A 399 -9.22 -7.21 10.51
N GLU A 400 -9.66 -6.56 11.59
CA GLU A 400 -10.29 -5.23 11.54
C GLU A 400 -9.39 -4.18 10.85
N SER A 401 -8.07 -4.27 11.05
CA SER A 401 -7.07 -3.37 10.44
C SER A 401 -7.05 -3.37 8.91
N ILE A 402 -7.67 -4.37 8.27
CA ILE A 402 -7.80 -4.46 6.82
C ILE A 402 -8.89 -3.52 6.31
N PHE A 403 -9.97 -3.33 7.07
CA PHE A 403 -11.09 -2.50 6.65
C PHE A 403 -10.79 -1.01 6.81
N PRO A 404 -11.00 -0.19 5.77
CA PRO A 404 -10.95 1.25 5.91
C PRO A 404 -12.09 1.76 6.81
N GLU A 405 -11.78 2.74 7.65
CA GLU A 405 -12.76 3.40 8.52
C GLU A 405 -13.96 3.93 7.71
N ARG A 406 -15.18 3.67 8.20
CA ARG A 406 -16.49 4.00 7.58
C ARG A 406 -16.76 3.36 6.22
N PHE A 407 -15.96 2.40 5.77
CA PHE A 407 -16.21 1.68 4.51
C PHE A 407 -17.63 1.09 4.43
N PHE A 408 -18.06 0.39 5.49
CA PHE A 408 -19.38 -0.26 5.53
C PHE A 408 -20.52 0.76 5.49
N GLU A 409 -20.42 1.87 6.21
CA GLU A 409 -21.44 2.94 6.18
C GLU A 409 -21.67 3.48 4.76
N LEU A 410 -20.57 3.83 4.06
CA LEU A 410 -20.64 4.34 2.70
C LEU A 410 -21.17 3.27 1.72
N ARG A 411 -20.79 2.02 1.92
CA ARG A 411 -21.30 0.89 1.13
C ARG A 411 -22.82 0.73 1.31
N THR A 412 -23.32 0.80 2.54
CA THR A 412 -24.75 0.75 2.85
C THR A 412 -25.49 1.89 2.16
N LYS A 413 -25.01 3.13 2.27
CA LYS A 413 -25.59 4.28 1.55
C LYS A 413 -25.63 4.07 0.04
N LYS A 414 -24.55 3.51 -0.56
CA LYS A 414 -24.53 3.18 -2.00
C LYS A 414 -25.59 2.13 -2.35
N LYS A 415 -25.72 1.06 -1.55
CA LYS A 415 -26.69 -0.02 -1.78
C LYS A 415 -28.13 0.45 -1.62
N LEU A 416 -28.40 1.40 -0.71
CA LEU A 416 -29.71 2.02 -0.53
C LEU A 416 -30.01 3.14 -1.56
N GLY A 417 -29.06 3.50 -2.42
CA GLY A 417 -29.23 4.58 -3.40
C GLY A 417 -29.18 5.99 -2.81
N THR A 418 -28.78 6.15 -1.54
CA THR A 418 -28.75 7.43 -0.82
C THR A 418 -27.38 8.12 -0.84
N ALA A 419 -26.32 7.44 -1.32
CA ALA A 419 -24.99 8.03 -1.41
C ALA A 419 -24.91 9.18 -2.44
N THR A 420 -24.36 10.30 -1.99
CA THR A 420 -24.02 11.45 -2.84
C THR A 420 -22.93 11.11 -3.87
N PRO A 421 -22.72 11.93 -4.92
CA PRO A 421 -21.63 11.73 -5.87
C PRO A 421 -20.23 11.72 -5.22
N GLU A 422 -20.01 12.54 -4.19
CA GLU A 422 -18.73 12.58 -3.47
C GLU A 422 -18.54 11.33 -2.60
N GLU A 423 -19.57 10.88 -1.87
CA GLU A 423 -19.54 9.63 -1.10
C GLU A 423 -19.28 8.41 -2.00
N LYS A 424 -19.82 8.40 -3.23
CA LYS A 424 -19.51 7.34 -4.23
C LYS A 424 -18.04 7.35 -4.63
N LYS A 425 -17.42 8.53 -4.79
CA LYS A 425 -15.97 8.66 -5.06
C LYS A 425 -15.14 8.19 -3.87
N ALA A 426 -15.52 8.59 -2.66
CA ALA A 426 -14.87 8.14 -1.42
C ALA A 426 -14.96 6.61 -1.27
N LEU A 427 -16.15 6.03 -1.48
CA LEU A 427 -16.33 4.59 -1.44
C LEU A 427 -15.46 3.88 -2.47
N LYS A 428 -15.33 4.40 -3.70
CA LYS A 428 -14.43 3.82 -4.71
C LYS A 428 -12.97 3.82 -4.23
N LEU A 429 -12.52 4.90 -3.60
CA LEU A 429 -11.18 4.99 -3.01
C LEU A 429 -11.00 3.96 -1.89
N LEU A 430 -11.92 3.90 -0.92
CA LEU A 430 -11.84 2.95 0.19
C LEU A 430 -11.94 1.49 -0.29
N TRP A 431 -12.76 1.22 -1.30
CA TRP A 431 -12.88 -0.09 -1.93
C TRP A 431 -11.56 -0.54 -2.57
N GLY A 432 -10.86 0.37 -3.27
CA GLY A 432 -9.52 0.11 -3.80
C GLY A 432 -8.51 -0.21 -2.69
N LYS A 433 -8.53 0.54 -1.58
CA LYS A 433 -7.67 0.27 -0.41
C LYS A 433 -7.94 -1.09 0.21
N LEU A 434 -9.21 -1.45 0.37
CA LEU A 434 -9.60 -2.75 0.90
C LEU A 434 -9.11 -3.87 -0.02
N LYS A 435 -9.35 -3.74 -1.34
CA LYS A 435 -8.86 -4.72 -2.34
C LYS A 435 -7.35 -4.89 -2.24
N GLU A 436 -6.59 -3.80 -2.28
CA GLU A 436 -5.13 -3.83 -2.28
C GLU A 436 -4.57 -4.47 -1.00
N LYS A 437 -5.07 -4.08 0.18
CA LYS A 437 -4.68 -4.72 1.45
C LYS A 437 -5.06 -6.21 1.45
N ALA A 438 -6.28 -6.53 1.00
CA ALA A 438 -6.75 -7.90 0.93
C ALA A 438 -5.91 -8.74 -0.03
N MET A 439 -5.41 -8.19 -1.13
CA MET A 439 -4.57 -8.90 -2.10
C MET A 439 -3.12 -9.07 -1.60
N TYR A 440 -2.49 -7.97 -1.17
CA TYR A 440 -1.04 -7.90 -1.18
C TYR A 440 -0.38 -7.86 0.21
N LYS A 441 -1.16 -7.78 1.29
CA LYS A 441 -0.58 -7.96 2.64
C LYS A 441 -0.32 -9.44 2.93
N PRO A 442 0.70 -9.78 3.74
CA PRO A 442 0.91 -11.16 4.20
C PRO A 442 -0.36 -11.79 4.81
N LEU A 443 -0.55 -13.11 4.63
CA LEU A 443 -1.79 -13.80 5.04
C LEU A 443 -2.08 -13.65 6.54
N ASP A 444 -1.06 -13.73 7.38
CA ASP A 444 -1.14 -13.54 8.84
C ASP A 444 -1.46 -12.08 9.23
N ARG A 445 -1.20 -11.12 8.36
CA ARG A 445 -1.61 -9.71 8.53
C ARG A 445 -3.05 -9.47 8.07
N VAL A 446 -3.62 -10.36 7.26
CA VAL A 446 -5.01 -10.27 6.76
C VAL A 446 -5.98 -11.10 7.60
N PHE A 447 -5.59 -12.30 8.00
CA PHE A 447 -6.47 -13.25 8.67
C PHE A 447 -6.00 -13.57 10.09
N GLU A 448 -6.95 -13.85 10.97
CA GLU A 448 -6.74 -14.46 12.28
C GLU A 448 -7.70 -15.64 12.45
N GLU A 449 -7.28 -16.61 13.25
CA GLU A 449 -8.12 -17.73 13.67
C GLU A 449 -9.03 -17.29 14.84
N VAL A 450 -10.29 -17.72 14.83
CA VAL A 450 -11.31 -17.29 15.83
C VAL A 450 -12.17 -18.41 16.37
#